data_AF-A0A4R6Z095-F1
#
_entry.id   AF-A0A4R6Z095-F1
#
_cell.length_a   1.000
_cell.length_b   1.000
_cell.length_c   1.000
_cell.angle_alpha   90.00
_cell.angle_beta   90.00
_cell.angle_gamma   90.00
#
_symmetry.space_group_name_H-M   'P 1'
#
loop_
_entity.id
_entity.type
_entity.pdbx_description
1 polymer ?
#
loop_
_entity_poly.entity_id
_entity_poly.type
_entity_poly.pdbx_seq_one_letter_code
_entity_poly.pdbx_strand_id
1 'polypeptide(L)' 'MTSSTQHLVIALNRENETAAPEDLERELRAIDGVAVLGASGGRVQVTATAAALSEIRERWGSEVKVELSEAGEIPE' A
#
# COMPACT_ATOMS: atom_id res chain seq x y z
N MET A 1 9.86 -17.15 12.70
CA MET A 1 10.06 -16.07 11.71
C MET A 1 8.98 -15.03 12.00
N THR A 2 9.35 -13.86 12.49
CA THR A 2 8.40 -12.78 12.78
C THR A 2 7.87 -12.24 11.45
N SER A 3 6.62 -12.55 11.11
CA SER A 3 5.90 -11.88 10.04
C SER A 3 5.62 -10.44 10.48
N SER A 4 6.61 -9.56 10.32
CA SER A 4 6.46 -8.15 10.65
C SER A 4 5.58 -7.50 9.59
N THR A 5 4.33 -7.22 9.97
CA THR A 5 3.41 -6.44 9.14
C THR A 5 3.80 -4.97 9.26
N GLN A 6 3.98 -4.28 8.13
CA GLN A 6 4.39 -2.88 8.09
C GLN A 6 3.20 -2.00 7.73
N HIS A 7 3.07 -0.85 8.39
CA HIS A 7 2.14 0.20 7.97
C HIS A 7 2.74 0.98 6.82
N LEU A 8 1.98 1.15 5.74
CA LEU A 8 2.43 1.70 4.47
C LEU A 8 1.39 2.67 3.93
N VAL A 9 1.83 3.77 3.33
CA VAL A 9 0.95 4.62 2.54
C VAL A 9 1.31 4.44 1.08
N ILE A 10 0.38 3.91 0.30
CA ILE A 10 0.54 3.73 -1.14
C ILE A 10 -0.16 4.92 -1.81
N ALA A 11 0.64 5.84 -2.32
CA ALA A 11 0.13 6.94 -3.13
C ALA A 11 0.20 6.54 -4.60
N LEU A 12 -0.87 6.76 -5.36
CA LEU A 12 -0.78 6.71 -6.82
C LEU A 12 0.16 7.81 -7.27
N ASN A 13 1.09 7.51 -8.19
CA ASN A 13 1.83 8.58 -8.81
C ASN A 13 0.82 9.44 -9.60
N ARG A 14 0.81 10.76 -9.34
CA ARG A 14 -0.21 11.68 -9.87
C ARG A 14 -0.27 11.66 -11.41
N GLU A 15 0.80 11.22 -12.07
CA GLU A 15 0.85 11.05 -13.53
C GLU A 15 -0.10 9.96 -14.07
N ASN A 16 -0.55 9.03 -13.22
CA ASN A 16 -1.50 7.96 -13.55
C ASN A 16 -2.91 8.27 -13.00
N GLU A 17 -3.33 9.55 -13.10
CA GLU A 17 -4.62 10.11 -12.62
C GLU A 17 -5.88 9.41 -13.17
N THR A 18 -5.74 8.45 -14.07
CA THR A 18 -6.85 7.66 -14.64
C THR A 18 -7.32 6.49 -13.78
N ALA A 19 -6.52 5.99 -12.83
CA ALA A 19 -6.98 4.94 -11.92
C ALA A 19 -7.77 5.59 -10.77
N ALA A 20 -9.08 5.35 -10.70
CA ALA A 20 -9.87 5.77 -9.57
C ALA A 20 -9.27 5.17 -8.28
N PRO A 21 -9.19 5.92 -7.17
CA PRO A 21 -8.63 5.41 -5.91
C PRO A 21 -9.34 4.15 -5.41
N GLU A 22 -10.59 3.94 -5.81
CA GLU A 22 -11.41 2.75 -5.54
C GLU A 22 -10.91 1.50 -6.29
N ASP A 23 -10.44 1.64 -7.53
CA ASP A 23 -9.86 0.53 -8.31
C ASP A 23 -8.52 0.10 -7.70
N LEU A 24 -7.65 1.06 -7.34
CA LEU A 24 -6.39 0.74 -6.65
C LEU A 24 -6.67 0.05 -5.30
N GLU A 25 -7.62 0.55 -4.52
CA GLU A 25 -8.04 -0.08 -3.26
C GLU A 25 -8.49 -1.54 -3.49
N ARG A 26 -9.31 -1.79 -4.52
CA ARG A 26 -9.77 -3.13 -4.87
C ARG A 26 -8.61 -4.04 -5.26
N GLU A 27 -7.66 -3.55 -6.05
CA GLU A 27 -6.47 -4.29 -6.45
C GLU A 27 -5.55 -4.61 -5.27
N LEU A 28 -5.32 -3.65 -4.38
CA LEU A 28 -4.50 -3.84 -3.18
C LEU A 28 -5.14 -4.87 -2.23
N ARG A 29 -6.46 -4.86 -2.05
CA ARG A 29 -7.16 -5.88 -1.24
C ARG A 29 -7.08 -7.29 -1.82
N ALA A 30 -6.77 -7.44 -3.11
CA ALA A 30 -6.62 -8.75 -3.74
C ALA A 30 -5.27 -9.42 -3.45
N ILE A 31 -4.31 -8.69 -2.87
CA ILE A 31 -2.97 -9.19 -2.55
C ILE A 31 -3.00 -9.83 -1.18
N ASP A 32 -2.49 -11.06 -1.09
CA ASP A 32 -2.40 -11.78 0.18
C ASP A 32 -1.45 -11.05 1.14
N GLY A 33 -1.91 -10.79 2.36
CA GLY A 33 -1.14 -10.05 3.36
C GLY A 33 -1.19 -8.53 3.22
N VAL A 34 -2.14 -7.96 2.45
CA VAL A 34 -2.48 -6.53 2.46
C VAL A 34 -3.81 -6.30 3.18
N ALA A 35 -3.89 -5.30 4.06
CA ALA A 35 -5.16 -4.81 4.57
C ALA A 35 -5.28 -3.29 4.35
N VAL A 36 -6.35 -2.87 3.68
CA VAL A 36 -6.60 -1.45 3.42
C VAL A 36 -7.24 -0.79 4.64
N LEU A 37 -6.62 0.29 5.14
CA LEU A 37 -7.08 1.08 6.28
C LEU A 37 -7.97 2.25 5.84
N GLY A 38 -7.78 2.75 4.62
CA GLY A 38 -8.65 3.78 4.03
C GLY A 38 -8.04 4.40 2.77
N ALA A 39 -8.87 5.10 1.99
CA ALA A 39 -8.46 5.83 0.81
C ALA A 39 -8.92 7.29 0.88
N SER A 40 -8.03 8.24 0.57
CA SER A 40 -8.36 9.67 0.56
C SER A 40 -7.45 10.44 -0.41
N GLY A 41 -8.05 11.31 -1.23
CA GLY A 41 -7.32 12.25 -2.09
C GLY A 41 -6.32 11.61 -3.05
N GLY A 42 -6.63 10.43 -3.62
CA GLY A 42 -5.73 9.70 -4.53
C GLY A 42 -4.63 8.89 -3.83
N ARG A 43 -4.74 8.70 -2.51
CA ARG A 43 -3.84 7.89 -1.69
C ARG A 43 -4.60 6.78 -1.00
N VAL A 44 -4.01 5.60 -0.90
CA VAL A 44 -4.56 4.44 -0.20
C VAL A 44 -3.61 4.07 0.93
N GLN A 45 -4.10 4.10 2.15
CA GLN A 45 -3.36 3.67 3.32
C GLN A 45 -3.61 2.18 3.55
N VAL A 46 -2.54 1.41 3.68
CA VAL A 46 -2.61 -0.05 3.85
C VAL A 46 -1.62 -0.54 4.91
N THR A 47 -1.88 -1.70 5.47
CA THR A 47 -0.85 -2.56 6.05
C THR A 47 -0.47 -3.60 5.02
N ALA A 48 0.82 -3.90 4.89
CA ALA A 48 1.26 -5.04 4.08
C ALA A 48 2.36 -5.81 4.79
N THR A 49 2.39 -7.12 4.57
CA THR A 49 3.56 -7.94 4.92
C THR A 49 4.75 -7.60 4.02
N ALA A 50 5.96 -7.98 4.44
CA ALA A 50 7.15 -7.81 3.59
C ALA A 50 7.02 -8.51 2.22
N ALA A 51 6.34 -9.66 2.16
CA ALA A 51 6.09 -10.37 0.91
C ALA A 51 5.12 -9.59 0.00
N ALA A 52 4.00 -9.13 0.55
CA ALA A 52 3.03 -8.31 -0.16
C ALA A 52 3.63 -6.98 -0.66
N LEU A 53 4.50 -6.36 0.14
CA LEU A 53 5.22 -5.15 -0.27
C LEU A 53 6.13 -5.38 -1.48
N SER A 54 6.82 -6.52 -1.52
CA SER A 54 7.62 -6.91 -2.70
C SER A 54 6.72 -7.07 -3.93
N GLU A 55 5.60 -7.78 -3.80
CA GLU A 55 4.65 -7.97 -4.89
C GLU A 55 4.08 -6.65 -5.42
N ILE A 56 3.69 -5.73 -4.52
CA ILE A 56 3.21 -4.40 -4.89
C ILE A 56 4.27 -3.63 -5.68
N ARG A 57 5.53 -3.67 -5.24
CA ARG A 57 6.65 -3.00 -5.91
C ARG A 57 6.97 -3.64 -7.27
N GLU A 58 6.86 -4.95 -7.39
CA GLU A 58 7.08 -5.63 -8.67
C GLU A 58 5.97 -5.32 -9.68
N ARG A 59 4.72 -5.25 -9.21
CA ARG A 59 3.55 -5.06 -10.07
C ARG A 59 3.30 -3.61 -10.45
N TRP A 60 3.50 -2.67 -9.52
CA TRP A 60 3.20 -1.25 -9.71
C TRP A 60 4.36 -0.32 -9.36
N GLY A 61 5.59 -0.80 -9.16
CA GLY A 61 6.70 0.04 -8.67
C GLY A 61 7.02 1.28 -9.53
N SER A 62 6.56 1.33 -10.78
CA SER A 62 6.64 2.53 -11.64
C SER A 62 5.38 3.41 -11.63
N GLU A 63 4.24 2.88 -11.16
CA GLU A 63 2.92 3.52 -11.18
C GLU A 63 2.48 4.02 -9.79
N VAL A 64 2.93 3.38 -8.71
CA VAL A 64 2.63 3.77 -7.33
C VAL A 64 3.90 4.24 -6.61
N LYS A 65 3.76 5.33 -5.88
CA LYS A 65 4.75 5.78 -4.91
C LYS A 65 4.42 5.13 -3.56
N VAL A 66 5.19 4.12 -3.19
CA VAL A 66 5.10 3.52 -1.85
C VAL A 66 5.87 4.38 -0.88
N GLU A 67 5.16 5.13 -0.05
CA GLU A 67 5.73 5.88 1.07
C GLU A 67 5.65 4.95 2.30
N LEU A 68 6.82 4.43 2.69
CA LEU A 68 6.95 3.76 3.98
C LEU A 68 6.62 4.81 5.03
N SER A 69 5.44 4.71 5.64
CA SER A 69 5.22 5.41 6.89
C SER A 69 6.10 4.64 7.86
N GLU A 70 7.21 5.22 8.30
CA GLU A 70 7.89 4.72 9.48
C GLU A 70 6.80 4.68 10.55
N ALA A 71 6.29 3.47 10.81
CA ALA A 71 5.43 3.26 11.94
C ALA A 71 6.35 3.61 13.11
N GLY A 72 6.25 4.86 13.58
CA GLY A 72 6.62 5.18 14.93
C GLY A 72 6.04 4.06 15.76
N GLU A 73 6.93 3.39 16.49
CA GLU A 73 6.66 2.25 17.35
C GLU A 73 5.22 2.32 17.83
N ILE A 74 4.38 1.33 17.47
CA ILE A 74 3.05 1.25 18.07
C ILE A 74 3.34 0.82 19.50
N PRO A 75 3.21 1.69 20.52
CA PRO A 75 3.38 1.22 21.90
C PRO A 75 2.28 0.19 22.19
N GLU A 76 2.68 -0.92 22.83
CA GLU A 76 1.81 -2.03 23.26
C GLU A 76 0.53 -1.58 23.99
#